data_AF-A0A3R9N9P8-F1
#
_entry.id   AF-A0A3R9N9P8-F1
#
_cell.length_a   1.000
_cell.length_b   1.000
_cell.length_c   1.000
_cell.angle_alpha   90.00
_cell.angle_beta   90.00
_cell.angle_gamma   90.00
#
_symmetry.space_group_name_H-M   'P 1'
#
loop_
_entity.id
_entity.type
_entity.pdbx_description
1 polymer ?
#
loop_
_entity_poly.entity_id
_entity_poly.type
_entity_poly.pdbx_seq_one_letter_code
_entity_poly.pdbx_strand_id
1 'polypeptide(L)' 'MYAFQLKKREVLTGQRLNELEINGIRLIKFKNGEIGIEFIWINPENPPSDTIGWVAKK' A
#
# COMPACT_ATOMS: atom_id res chain seq x y z
N MET A 1 9.48 -16.13 3.23
CA MET A 1 8.75 -14.86 3.01
C MET A 1 8.27 -14.87 1.57
N TYR A 2 6.97 -15.05 1.34
CA TYR A 2 6.43 -15.09 -0.02
C TYR A 2 6.19 -13.65 -0.48
N ALA A 3 7.02 -13.15 -1.39
CA ALA A 3 6.72 -11.91 -2.10
C ALA A 3 5.65 -12.22 -3.15
N PHE A 4 4.44 -11.71 -2.94
CA PHE A 4 3.40 -11.81 -3.96
C PHE A 4 3.79 -10.91 -5.15
N GLN A 5 3.76 -11.45 -6.36
CA GLN A 5 4.05 -10.72 -7.58
C GLN A 5 2.92 -10.93 -8.58
N LEU A 6 2.32 -9.82 -9.04
CA LEU A 6 1.37 -9.84 -10.15
C LEU A 6 2.01 -10.46 -11.39
N LYS A 7 1.21 -11.18 -12.18
CA LYS A 7 1.68 -11.64 -13.49
C LYS A 7 1.98 -10.43 -14.37
N LYS A 8 2.87 -10.61 -15.35
CA LYS A 8 3.22 -9.55 -16.30
C LYS A 8 1.94 -9.02 -16.98
N ARG A 9 1.67 -7.71 -16.81
CA ARG A 9 0.48 -7.00 -17.32
C ARG A 9 -0.86 -7.43 -16.72
N GLU A 10 -0.85 -8.08 -15.55
CA GLU A 10 -2.09 -8.30 -14.81
C GLU A 10 -2.60 -6.97 -14.24
N VAL A 11 -3.89 -6.69 -14.46
CA VAL A 11 -4.53 -5.48 -13.95
C VAL A 11 -4.80 -5.64 -12.47
N LEU A 12 -4.38 -4.66 -11.68
CA LEU A 12 -4.71 -4.60 -10.26
C LEU A 12 -6.15 -4.12 -10.09
N THR A 13 -7.08 -5.06 -9.93
CA THR A 13 -8.51 -4.78 -9.72
C THR A 13 -8.82 -4.64 -8.22
N GLY A 14 -10.00 -4.07 -7.89
CA GLY A 14 -10.48 -4.05 -6.51
C GLY A 14 -10.58 -5.44 -5.88
N GLN A 15 -10.99 -6.45 -6.65
CA GLN A 15 -10.99 -7.83 -6.19
C GLN A 15 -9.57 -8.32 -5.85
N ARG A 16 -8.57 -8.04 -6.71
CA ARG A 16 -7.18 -8.40 -6.43
C ARG A 16 -6.62 -7.67 -5.21
N LEU A 17 -6.95 -6.39 -5.02
CA LEU A 17 -6.58 -5.66 -3.81
C LEU A 17 -7.10 -6.35 -2.55
N ASN A 18 -8.37 -6.80 -2.56
CA ASN A 18 -8.97 -7.53 -1.44
C ASN A 18 -8.30 -8.89 -1.20
N GLU A 19 -8.03 -9.68 -2.26
CA GLU A 19 -7.35 -10.98 -2.15
C GLU A 19 -5.92 -10.87 -1.59
N LEU A 20 -5.27 -9.72 -1.80
CA LEU A 20 -3.93 -9.42 -1.31
C LEU A 20 -3.92 -8.64 -0.01
N GLU A 21 -5.10 -8.38 0.54
CA GLU A 21 -5.30 -7.55 1.74
C GLU A 21 -4.62 -6.17 1.61
N ILE A 22 -4.49 -5.64 0.40
CA ILE A 22 -3.95 -4.29 0.20
C ILE A 22 -5.07 -3.29 0.49
N ASN A 23 -4.87 -2.45 1.50
CA ASN A 23 -5.86 -1.44 1.91
C ASN A 23 -5.26 -0.03 2.02
N GLY A 24 -3.99 0.15 1.65
CA GLY A 24 -3.31 1.44 1.64
C GLY A 24 -2.28 1.58 0.53
N ILE A 25 -1.95 2.82 0.20
CA ILE A 25 -0.86 3.19 -0.70
C ILE A 25 0.08 4.12 0.05
N ARG A 26 1.38 3.85 -0.02
CA ARG A 26 2.43 4.69 0.56
C ARG A 26 3.19 5.38 -0.56
N LEU A 27 3.31 6.70 -0.44
CA LEU A 27 4.13 7.52 -1.34
C LEU A 27 5.47 7.79 -0.66
N ILE A 28 6.57 7.50 -1.36
CA ILE A 28 7.92 7.68 -0.84
C ILE A 28 8.64 8.69 -1.71
N LYS A 29 9.15 9.76 -1.10
CA LYS A 29 10.07 10.68 -1.80
C LYS A 29 11.50 10.20 -1.61
N PHE A 30 12.15 9.80 -2.69
CA PHE A 30 13.54 9.40 -2.68
C PHE A 30 14.49 10.61 -2.68
N LYS A 31 15.74 10.41 -2.25
CA LYS A 31 16.75 11.48 -2.17
C LYS A 31 17.07 12.11 -3.54
N ASN A 32 16.95 11.34 -4.61
CA ASN A 32 17.15 11.79 -5.99
C ASN A 32 15.94 12.56 -6.56
N GLY A 33 14.87 12.76 -5.78
CA GLY A 33 13.68 13.50 -6.19
C GLY A 33 12.59 12.63 -6.84
N GLU A 34 12.84 11.33 -7.05
CA GLU A 34 11.83 10.40 -7.55
C GLU A 34 10.75 10.11 -6.50
N ILE A 35 9.57 9.70 -6.97
CA ILE A 35 8.46 9.26 -6.13
C ILE A 35 8.23 7.77 -6.32
N GLY A 36 8.39 7.01 -5.24
CA GLY A 36 7.99 5.61 -5.15
C GLY A 36 6.52 5.49 -4.74
N ILE A 37 5.88 4.44 -5.23
CA ILE A 37 4.53 4.04 -4.85
C ILE A 37 4.62 2.59 -4.32
N GLU A 38 4.18 2.38 -3.10
CA GLU A 38 4.07 1.06 -2.48
C GLU A 38 2.62 0.75 -2.14
N PHE A 39 2.21 -0.50 -2.40
CA PHE A 39 0.94 -1.04 -1.95
C PHE A 39 1.16 -1.74 -0.62
N ILE A 40 0.40 -1.34 0.40
CA ILE A 40 0.60 -1.81 1.78
C ILE A 40 -0.70 -2.35 2.38
N TRP A 41 -0.54 -3.28 3.32
CA TRP A 41 -1.57 -3.59 4.29
C TRP A 41 -1.36 -2.73 5.54
N ILE A 42 -2.45 -2.13 6.02
CA ILE A 42 -2.51 -1.32 7.22
C ILE A 42 -3.41 -2.04 8.22
N ASN A 43 -2.90 -2.27 9.42
CA ASN A 43 -3.72 -2.64 10.57
C ASN A 43 -4.41 -1.38 11.12
N PRO A 44 -5.76 -1.28 11.10
CA PRO A 44 -6.46 -0.10 11.62
C PRO A 44 -6.26 0.14 13.13
N GLU A 45 -5.97 -0.91 13.90
CA GLU A 45 -5.69 -0.82 15.34
C GLU A 45 -4.31 -0.20 15.61
N ASN A 46 -3.37 -0.38 14.69
CA ASN A 46 -1.99 0.10 14.79
C ASN A 46 -1.49 0.67 13.44
N PRO A 47 -2.08 1.79 12.98
CA PRO A 47 -1.69 2.38 11.71
C PRO A 47 -0.34 3.08 11.84
N PRO A 48 0.40 3.26 10.73
CA PRO A 48 1.58 4.11 10.71
C PRO A 48 1.31 5.52 11.28
N SER A 49 2.32 6.14 11.89
CA SER A 49 2.15 7.50 12.45
C SER A 49 1.94 8.57 11.39
N ASP A 50 2.35 8.30 10.16
CA ASP A 50 2.26 9.19 9.01
C ASP A 50 1.02 8.94 8.14
N THR A 51 0.04 8.19 8.65
CA THR A 51 -1.14 7.85 7.87
C THR A 51 -2.09 9.04 7.74
N ILE A 52 -2.65 9.22 6.54
CA ILE A 52 -3.66 10.23 6.23
C ILE A 52 -4.97 9.49 5.89
N GLY A 53 -6.12 10.06 6.28
CA GLY A 53 -7.44 9.54 5.89
C GLY A 53 -8.12 8.74 7.01
N TRP A 54 -8.86 7.68 6.61
CA TRP A 54 -9.83 7.00 7.47
C TRP A 54 -9.25 6.25 8.68
N VAL A 55 -7.97 5.85 8.62
CA VAL A 55 -7.24 5.22 9.74
C VAL A 55 -6.43 6.21 10.57
N ALA A 56 -6.39 7.50 10.20
CA ALA A 56 -5.63 8.49 10.95
C ALA A 56 -6.27 8.65 12.35
N LYS A 57 -5.50 8.33 13.40
CA LYS A 57 -5.92 8.60 14.77
C LYS A 57 -5.90 10.13 14.96
N LYS A 58 -7.00 10.68 15.49
CA LYS A 58 -7.10 12.09 15.86
C LYS A 58 -6.16 12.45 16.99
#